data_AF-A0A9D8I3U0-F1
#
_entry.id   AF-A0A9D8I3U0-F1
#
_cell.length_a   1.000
_cell.length_b   1.000
_cell.length_c   1.000
_cell.angle_alpha   90.00
_cell.angle_beta   90.00
_cell.angle_gamma   90.00
#
_symmetry.space_group_name_H-M   'P 1'
#
loop_
_entity.id
_entity.type
_entity.pdbx_description
1 polymer ?
#
loop_
_entity_poly.entity_id
_entity_poly.type
_entity_poly.pdbx_seq_one_letter_code
_entity_poly.pdbx_strand_id
1 'polypeptide(L)'
;MSEDQVPREASLESEGTVTTPPVRRRLSIEMVLISAGLAIGLMMVILGLMSATTGRDALGYPDQIVSVSPAPNDRQVLSQTEISVDLIDGYEAELILDGIEIPTTRLEDAAPQQAKPGQQIELPKTAIYDQGNSLIRFEPTEGAAVERYDVGVHQVTVNFWKIEDGRNAARSFSWSFEVL
;
A
#
# COMPACT_ATOMS: atom_id res chain seq x y z
N MET A 1 -105.57 -7.65 22.90
CA MET A 1 -105.18 -8.99 23.34
C MET A 1 -103.77 -9.23 22.83
N SER A 2 -102.73 -9.08 23.65
CA SER A 2 -102.76 -8.72 25.08
C SER A 2 -101.47 -8.03 25.53
N GLU A 3 -101.42 -7.73 26.84
CA GLU A 3 -100.33 -7.36 27.75
C GLU A 3 -98.90 -7.85 27.35
N ASP A 4 -97.78 -7.25 27.79
CA ASP A 4 -97.47 -6.88 29.18
C ASP A 4 -96.34 -5.81 29.41
N GLN A 5 -96.00 -5.56 30.68
CA GLN A 5 -95.14 -4.53 31.32
C GLN A 5 -93.60 -4.75 31.14
N VAL A 6 -92.69 -3.75 30.95
CA VAL A 6 -92.25 -2.55 31.75
C VAL A 6 -91.28 -2.90 32.91
N PRO A 7 -90.21 -2.12 33.27
CA PRO A 7 -89.39 -1.07 32.61
C PRO A 7 -87.90 -1.54 32.41
N ARG A 8 -86.73 -0.94 32.76
CA ARG A 8 -86.23 0.36 33.35
C ARG A 8 -84.68 0.52 33.14
N GLU A 9 -84.17 1.78 33.15
CA GLU A 9 -82.79 2.25 33.49
C GLU A 9 -81.55 1.75 32.67
N ALA A 10 -80.41 2.47 32.56
CA ALA A 10 -80.03 3.90 32.72
C ALA A 10 -78.59 4.17 32.17
N SER A 11 -78.12 5.43 32.23
CA SER A 11 -76.70 5.88 32.20
C SER A 11 -75.95 5.81 30.84
N LEU A 12 -75.20 6.86 30.45
CA LEU A 12 -73.74 7.10 30.57
C LEU A 12 -72.88 6.07 29.78
N GLU A 13 -71.75 6.39 29.14
CA GLU A 13 -70.73 7.41 29.46
C GLU A 13 -70.05 8.01 28.20
N SER A 14 -69.07 8.91 28.38
CA SER A 14 -68.33 9.58 27.29
C SER A 14 -66.83 9.69 27.60
N GLU A 15 -66.01 8.82 27.00
CA GLU A 15 -64.55 8.93 26.91
C GLU A 15 -64.08 8.33 25.57
N GLY A 16 -62.93 8.68 24.98
CA GLY A 16 -61.94 9.69 25.36
C GLY A 16 -60.66 9.49 24.55
N THR A 17 -60.31 10.42 23.65
CA THR A 17 -59.11 10.30 22.79
C THR A 17 -57.84 10.66 23.55
N VAL A 18 -57.25 9.67 24.23
CA VAL A 18 -56.00 9.82 24.99
C VAL A 18 -54.81 10.09 24.06
N THR A 19 -54.52 11.37 23.82
CA THR A 19 -53.30 11.81 23.12
C THR A 19 -52.07 11.58 24.01
N THR A 20 -51.14 10.74 23.57
CA THR A 20 -49.87 10.51 24.30
C THR A 20 -49.00 11.78 24.29
N PRO A 21 -48.55 12.29 25.45
CA PRO A 21 -47.75 13.51 25.49
C PRO A 21 -46.30 13.26 25.02
N PRO A 22 -45.66 14.21 24.30
CA PRO A 22 -44.27 14.08 23.86
C PRO A 22 -43.30 14.16 25.04
N VAL A 23 -42.63 13.05 25.36
CA VAL A 23 -41.66 12.95 26.47
C VAL A 23 -40.41 13.77 26.15
N ARG A 24 -40.35 15.01 26.65
CA ARG A 24 -39.15 15.85 26.58
C ARG A 24 -38.06 15.27 27.49
N ARG A 25 -37.10 14.55 26.89
CA ARG A 25 -35.86 14.14 27.58
C ARG A 25 -35.14 15.39 28.09
N ARG A 26 -34.85 15.41 29.38
CA ARG A 26 -34.06 16.48 30.03
C ARG A 26 -32.59 16.12 29.83
N LEU A 27 -31.83 17.00 29.18
CA LEU A 27 -30.38 16.79 29.00
C LEU A 27 -29.69 16.97 30.35
N SER A 28 -29.33 15.87 31.01
CA SER A 28 -28.47 15.89 32.19
C SER A 28 -27.04 16.25 31.77
N ILE A 29 -26.46 17.27 32.41
CA ILE A 29 -25.09 17.73 32.15
C ILE A 29 -24.08 16.59 32.28
N GLU A 30 -24.32 15.64 33.19
CA GLU A 30 -23.55 14.41 33.36
C GLU A 30 -23.53 13.52 32.08
N MET A 31 -24.67 13.29 31.43
CA MET A 31 -24.70 12.57 30.15
C MET A 31 -24.06 13.38 29.01
N VAL A 32 -24.15 14.71 29.05
CA VAL A 32 -23.46 15.58 28.08
C VAL A 32 -21.93 15.49 28.26
N LEU A 33 -21.42 15.46 29.48
CA LEU A 33 -19.98 15.30 29.76
C LEU A 33 -19.47 13.92 29.34
N ILE A 34 -20.21 12.84 29.66
CA ILE A 34 -19.84 11.48 29.27
C ILE A 34 -19.82 11.33 27.74
N SER A 35 -20.86 11.83 27.04
CA SER A 35 -20.93 11.76 25.57
C SER A 35 -19.92 12.69 24.88
N ALA A 36 -19.62 13.86 25.44
CA ALA A 36 -18.55 14.73 24.94
C ALA A 36 -17.17 14.08 25.11
N GLY A 37 -16.88 13.45 26.25
CA GLY A 37 -15.63 12.70 26.46
C GLY A 37 -15.47 11.55 25.47
N LEU A 38 -16.54 10.78 25.24
CA LEU A 38 -16.55 9.70 24.24
C LEU A 38 -16.35 10.22 22.81
N ALA A 39 -17.00 11.33 22.46
CA ALA A 39 -16.85 11.96 21.14
C ALA A 39 -15.43 12.51 20.92
N ILE A 40 -14.81 13.13 21.93
CA ILE A 40 -13.42 13.60 21.87
C ILE A 40 -12.45 12.41 21.73
N GLY A 41 -12.67 11.32 22.47
CA GLY A 41 -11.89 10.09 22.34
C GLY A 41 -11.98 9.46 20.94
N LEU A 42 -13.20 9.38 20.37
CA LEU A 42 -13.40 8.90 19.01
C LEU A 42 -12.77 9.83 17.96
N MET A 43 -12.87 11.15 18.16
CA MET A 43 -12.23 12.15 17.30
C MET A 43 -10.70 12.01 17.30
N MET A 44 -10.08 11.81 18.47
CA MET A 44 -8.64 11.54 18.60
C MET A 44 -8.22 10.29 17.81
N VAL A 45 -9.00 9.20 17.89
CA VAL A 45 -8.72 7.96 17.14
C VAL A 45 -8.84 8.18 15.63
N ILE A 46 -9.89 8.88 15.17
CA ILE A 46 -10.08 9.21 13.74
C ILE A 46 -8.94 10.10 13.22
N LEU A 47 -8.54 11.14 13.97
CA LEU A 47 -7.42 12.01 13.62
C LEU A 47 -6.08 11.26 13.61
N GLY A 48 -5.85 10.34 14.55
CA GLY A 48 -4.66 9.48 14.56
C GLY A 48 -4.59 8.56 13.34
N LEU A 49 -5.71 7.97 12.93
CA LEU A 49 -5.81 7.14 11.73
C LEU A 49 -5.64 7.97 10.44
N MET A 50 -6.16 9.20 10.38
CA MET A 50 -5.95 10.11 9.26
C MET A 50 -4.52 10.67 9.19
N SER A 51 -3.82 10.75 10.32
CA SER A 51 -2.43 11.19 10.42
C SER A 51 -1.41 10.05 10.24
N ALA A 52 -1.86 8.84 9.92
CA ALA A 52 -1.00 7.69 9.69
C ALA A 52 -0.30 7.81 8.31
N THR A 53 0.83 8.51 8.28
CA THR A 53 1.78 8.44 7.16
C THR A 53 2.10 6.97 6.86
N THR A 54 2.04 6.56 5.59
CA THR A 54 2.37 5.18 5.25
C THR A 54 3.88 4.99 5.29
N GLY A 55 4.33 3.74 5.44
CA GLY A 55 5.76 3.42 5.36
C GLY A 55 6.41 3.82 4.04
N ARG A 56 5.64 3.88 2.94
CA ARG A 56 6.07 4.38 1.63
C ARG A 56 6.37 5.88 1.66
N ASP A 57 5.51 6.68 2.28
CA ASP A 57 5.66 8.14 2.32
C ASP A 57 6.92 8.55 3.09
N ALA A 58 7.26 7.81 4.15
CA ALA A 58 8.48 7.98 4.92
C ALA A 58 9.77 7.61 4.14
N LEU A 59 9.65 6.88 3.03
CA LEU A 59 10.76 6.45 2.17
C LEU A 59 10.89 7.29 0.88
N GLY A 60 9.95 8.20 0.62
CA GLY A 60 10.04 9.18 -0.47
C GLY A 60 9.99 8.59 -1.89
N TYR A 61 9.40 7.41 -2.07
CA TYR A 61 9.30 6.76 -3.39
C TYR A 61 8.48 7.62 -4.38
N PRO A 62 8.96 7.81 -5.62
CA PRO A 62 8.14 8.34 -6.72
C PRO A 62 6.94 7.42 -7.01
N ASP A 63 5.82 7.98 -7.50
CA ASP A 63 4.62 7.18 -7.82
C ASP A 63 4.86 6.09 -8.89
N GLN A 64 5.99 6.14 -9.59
CA GLN A 64 6.41 5.17 -10.60
C GLN A 64 7.10 3.93 -10.01
N ILE A 65 7.50 3.96 -8.73
CA ILE A 65 8.19 2.86 -8.05
C ILE A 65 7.23 2.21 -7.07
N VAL A 66 6.97 0.93 -7.28
CA VAL A 66 6.07 0.08 -6.48
C VAL A 66 6.81 -0.50 -5.27
N SER A 67 8.06 -0.96 -5.43
CA SER A 67 8.94 -1.31 -4.32
C SER A 67 10.43 -1.33 -4.73
N VAL A 68 11.33 -1.28 -3.74
CA VAL A 68 12.77 -1.58 -3.92
C VAL A 68 13.24 -2.54 -2.83
N SER A 69 14.19 -3.41 -3.17
CA SER A 69 14.90 -4.32 -2.28
C SER A 69 16.41 -4.26 -2.61
N PRO A 70 17.33 -4.17 -1.63
CA PRO A 70 17.11 -3.83 -0.22
C PRO A 70 16.41 -2.48 -0.05
N ALA A 71 15.73 -2.27 1.08
CA ALA A 71 15.00 -1.03 1.32
C ALA A 71 15.94 0.18 1.59
N PRO A 72 15.49 1.44 1.41
CA PRO A 72 16.29 2.61 1.75
C PRO A 72 16.63 2.66 3.25
N ASN A 73 17.92 2.82 3.55
CA ASN A 73 18.50 2.79 4.90
C ASN A 73 18.43 1.43 5.60
N ASP A 74 18.16 0.35 4.86
CA ASP A 74 18.26 -1.01 5.38
C ASP A 74 19.70 -1.38 5.73
N ARG A 75 19.88 -2.26 6.71
CA ARG A 75 21.17 -2.57 7.33
C ARG A 75 21.33 -4.08 7.48
N GLN A 76 22.58 -4.52 7.57
CA GLN A 76 22.93 -5.95 7.62
C GLN A 76 22.58 -6.69 6.32
N VAL A 77 22.62 -5.98 5.18
CA VAL A 77 22.50 -6.57 3.84
C VAL A 77 23.70 -7.49 3.58
N LEU A 78 23.49 -8.61 2.88
CA LEU A 78 24.56 -9.55 2.56
C LEU A 78 25.30 -9.10 1.29
N SER A 79 26.59 -9.44 1.20
CA SER A 79 27.45 -9.08 0.05
C SER A 79 27.05 -9.69 -1.30
N GLN A 80 26.04 -10.57 -1.34
CA GLN A 80 25.42 -11.15 -2.54
C GLN A 80 23.88 -11.03 -2.51
N THR A 81 23.31 -10.05 -1.78
CA THR A 81 21.86 -9.81 -1.81
C THR A 81 21.43 -9.26 -3.17
N GLU A 82 20.40 -9.86 -3.78
CA GLU A 82 19.76 -9.34 -5.00
C GLU A 82 19.24 -7.92 -4.77
N ILE A 83 19.61 -6.99 -5.66
CA ILE A 83 18.93 -5.70 -5.80
C ILE A 83 17.77 -5.89 -6.77
N SER A 84 16.56 -5.51 -6.36
CA SER A 84 15.39 -5.50 -7.23
C SER A 84 14.56 -4.23 -7.09
N VAL A 85 14.03 -3.75 -8.22
CA VAL A 85 13.16 -2.56 -8.30
C VAL A 85 11.94 -2.91 -9.14
N ASP A 86 10.80 -2.71 -8.52
CA ASP A 86 9.45 -3.01 -8.99
C ASP A 86 8.80 -1.66 -9.39
N LEU A 87 8.45 -1.51 -10.66
CA LEU A 87 7.92 -0.27 -11.24
C LEU A 87 6.46 -0.44 -11.70
N ILE A 88 5.76 0.67 -11.93
CA ILE A 88 4.42 0.61 -12.54
C ILE A 88 4.50 0.27 -14.04
N ASP A 89 3.43 -0.33 -14.56
CA ASP A 89 3.35 -0.77 -15.96
C ASP A 89 3.68 0.32 -16.99
N GLY A 90 4.41 -0.09 -18.02
CA GLY A 90 4.85 0.78 -19.11
C GLY A 90 6.17 1.53 -18.87
N TYR A 91 6.86 1.25 -17.75
CA TYR A 91 8.19 1.82 -17.45
C TYR A 91 9.31 0.78 -17.57
N GLU A 92 10.37 1.17 -18.27
CA GLU A 92 11.64 0.43 -18.36
C GLU A 92 12.69 1.11 -17.49
N ALA A 93 13.67 0.34 -17.02
CA ALA A 93 14.67 0.81 -16.07
C ALA A 93 16.06 0.20 -16.29
N GLU A 94 17.08 0.91 -15.81
CA GLU A 94 18.48 0.48 -15.65
C GLU A 94 18.92 0.66 -14.20
N LEU A 95 19.84 -0.18 -13.74
CA LEU A 95 20.47 -0.05 -12.43
C LEU A 95 21.89 0.55 -12.56
N ILE A 96 22.20 1.48 -11.67
CA ILE A 96 23.54 1.99 -11.40
C ILE A 96 23.86 1.70 -9.94
N LEU A 97 25.01 1.11 -9.66
CA LEU A 97 25.47 0.80 -8.31
C LEU A 97 26.83 1.47 -8.07
N ASP A 98 26.91 2.36 -7.07
CA ASP A 98 28.10 3.14 -6.71
C ASP A 98 28.72 3.95 -7.88
N GLY A 99 27.89 4.29 -8.87
CA GLY A 99 28.29 4.98 -10.10
C GLY A 99 28.69 4.05 -11.26
N ILE A 100 28.69 2.72 -11.06
CA ILE A 100 28.88 1.71 -12.10
C ILE A 100 27.52 1.40 -12.73
N GLU A 101 27.39 1.67 -14.04
CA GLU A 101 26.21 1.30 -14.83
C GLU A 101 26.17 -0.23 -15.02
N ILE A 102 25.15 -0.89 -14.49
CA ILE A 102 24.96 -2.34 -14.60
C ILE A 102 24.32 -2.62 -15.96
N PRO A 103 24.97 -3.41 -16.85
CA PRO A 103 24.36 -3.78 -18.13
C PRO A 103 23.03 -4.46 -17.87
N THR A 104 21.99 -4.05 -18.60
CA THR A 104 20.63 -4.57 -18.43
C THR A 104 20.23 -5.39 -19.66
N THR A 105 19.83 -6.64 -19.44
CA THR A 105 19.27 -7.55 -20.45
C THR A 105 17.79 -7.77 -20.14
N ARG A 106 16.93 -7.80 -21.15
CA ARG A 106 15.51 -8.11 -20.92
C ARG A 106 15.29 -9.61 -20.77
N LEU A 107 14.32 -10.01 -19.95
CA LEU A 107 14.05 -11.42 -19.65
C LEU A 107 13.64 -12.19 -20.91
N GLU A 108 12.90 -11.55 -21.83
CA GLU A 108 12.49 -12.12 -23.12
C GLU A 108 13.64 -12.32 -24.14
N ASP A 109 14.75 -11.61 -23.97
CA ASP A 109 15.97 -11.78 -24.76
C ASP A 109 16.93 -12.81 -24.12
N ALA A 110 16.94 -12.86 -22.78
CA ALA A 110 17.76 -13.80 -22.00
C ALA A 110 17.19 -15.24 -21.96
N ALA A 111 15.87 -15.38 -21.87
CA ALA A 111 15.19 -16.67 -21.77
C ALA A 111 14.80 -17.21 -23.16
N PRO A 112 15.20 -18.44 -23.52
CA PRO A 112 14.75 -19.05 -24.78
C PRO A 112 13.22 -19.20 -24.80
N GLN A 113 12.56 -18.63 -25.82
CA GLN A 113 11.10 -18.69 -26.03
C GLN A 113 10.51 -20.12 -26.11
N GLN A 114 11.36 -21.15 -26.14
CA GLN A 114 11.01 -22.58 -26.18
C GLN A 114 11.73 -23.39 -25.09
N ALA A 115 12.08 -22.76 -23.96
CA ALA A 115 12.57 -23.46 -22.78
C ALA A 115 11.55 -24.52 -22.34
N LYS A 116 12.01 -25.76 -22.15
CA LYS A 116 11.13 -26.89 -21.81
C LYS A 116 10.71 -26.81 -20.34
N PRO A 117 9.50 -27.26 -19.95
CA PRO A 117 9.14 -27.39 -18.54
C PRO A 117 10.17 -28.21 -17.77
N GLY A 118 10.75 -27.64 -16.71
CA GLY A 118 11.83 -28.25 -15.93
C GLY A 118 13.25 -28.08 -16.51
N GLN A 119 13.43 -27.33 -17.60
CA GLN A 119 14.75 -26.91 -18.08
C GLN A 119 15.23 -25.71 -17.26
N GLN A 120 16.37 -25.85 -16.58
CA GLN A 120 17.05 -24.72 -15.97
C GLN A 120 17.64 -23.82 -17.07
N ILE A 121 17.42 -22.51 -16.95
CA ILE A 121 17.99 -21.49 -17.81
C ILE A 121 19.12 -20.83 -17.03
N GLU A 122 20.30 -20.70 -17.63
CA GLU A 122 21.37 -19.86 -17.10
C GLU A 122 21.09 -18.41 -17.54
N LEU A 123 20.80 -17.52 -16.58
CA LEU A 123 20.60 -16.11 -16.88
C LEU A 123 21.96 -15.40 -17.07
N PRO A 124 22.05 -14.37 -17.91
CA PRO A 124 23.27 -13.58 -18.08
C PRO A 124 23.62 -12.82 -16.79
N LYS A 125 24.93 -12.56 -16.60
CA LYS A 125 25.51 -11.87 -15.42
C LYS A 125 25.31 -10.34 -15.46
N THR A 126 24.06 -9.95 -15.68
CA THR A 126 23.57 -8.61 -15.99
C THR A 126 22.34 -8.33 -15.14
N ALA A 127 21.94 -7.07 -15.00
CA ALA A 127 20.59 -6.80 -14.52
C ALA A 127 19.57 -7.41 -15.49
N ILE A 128 18.51 -8.03 -14.96
CA ILE A 128 17.44 -8.69 -15.72
C ILE A 128 16.18 -7.86 -15.57
N TYR A 129 15.75 -7.19 -16.63
CA TYR A 129 14.48 -6.47 -16.66
C TYR A 129 13.36 -7.37 -17.21
N ASP A 130 12.33 -7.59 -16.40
CA ASP A 130 11.15 -8.39 -16.71
C ASP A 130 10.00 -7.46 -17.14
N GLN A 131 9.82 -7.27 -18.44
CA GLN A 131 8.78 -6.39 -18.99
C GLN A 131 7.35 -6.86 -18.62
N GLY A 132 7.16 -8.16 -18.36
CA GLY A 132 5.86 -8.71 -17.98
C GLY A 132 5.44 -8.40 -16.53
N ASN A 133 6.40 -8.02 -15.68
CA ASN A 133 6.17 -7.66 -14.28
C ASN A 133 6.76 -6.27 -13.93
N SER A 134 7.17 -5.49 -14.92
CA SER A 134 7.78 -4.15 -14.76
C SER A 134 8.94 -4.09 -13.75
N LEU A 135 9.73 -5.17 -13.67
CA LEU A 135 10.61 -5.45 -12.53
C LEU A 135 12.05 -5.75 -12.97
N ILE A 136 13.00 -4.92 -12.56
CA ILE A 136 14.43 -5.13 -12.76
C ILE A 136 15.06 -5.81 -11.53
N ARG A 137 15.91 -6.82 -11.75
CA ARG A 137 16.64 -7.55 -10.71
C ARG A 137 18.12 -7.68 -11.04
N PHE A 138 19.00 -7.69 -10.05
CA PHE A 138 20.44 -7.91 -10.22
C PHE A 138 21.03 -8.66 -9.03
N GLU A 139 21.65 -9.81 -9.28
CA GLU A 139 22.33 -10.65 -8.30
C GLU A 139 23.87 -10.52 -8.49
N PRO A 140 24.62 -10.06 -7.48
CA PRO A 140 26.08 -10.02 -7.55
C PRO A 140 26.66 -11.43 -7.67
N THR A 141 27.39 -11.67 -8.75
CA THR A 141 27.96 -12.99 -9.08
C THR A 141 29.35 -12.83 -9.71
N GLU A 142 30.25 -13.81 -9.50
CA GLU A 142 31.60 -13.82 -10.08
C GLU A 142 31.56 -13.60 -11.60
N GLY A 143 32.25 -12.60 -12.12
CA GLY A 143 32.21 -12.17 -13.52
C GLY A 143 31.00 -11.30 -13.94
N ALA A 144 30.21 -10.78 -13.01
CA ALA A 144 29.25 -9.69 -13.25
C ALA A 144 29.93 -8.31 -13.21
N ALA A 145 29.19 -7.24 -13.54
CA ALA A 145 29.70 -5.86 -13.44
C ALA A 145 30.04 -5.44 -12.00
N VAL A 146 29.35 -6.03 -11.01
CA VAL A 146 29.71 -6.00 -9.58
C VAL A 146 29.55 -7.43 -9.06
N GLU A 147 30.65 -8.06 -8.65
CA GLU A 147 30.67 -9.48 -8.29
C GLU A 147 30.14 -9.76 -6.87
N ARG A 148 30.29 -8.77 -5.99
CA ARG A 148 29.90 -8.76 -4.58
C ARG A 148 29.95 -7.32 -4.07
N TYR A 149 29.21 -7.03 -3.00
CA TYR A 149 29.40 -5.79 -2.24
C TYR A 149 30.63 -5.92 -1.31
N ASP A 150 31.21 -4.78 -0.91
CA ASP A 150 32.20 -4.70 0.16
C ASP A 150 31.50 -4.32 1.48
N VAL A 151 32.24 -4.17 2.58
CA VAL A 151 31.66 -3.74 3.87
C VAL A 151 31.55 -2.22 3.89
N GLY A 152 30.34 -1.69 4.07
CA GLY A 152 30.07 -0.25 4.08
C GLY A 152 28.69 0.13 3.56
N VAL A 153 28.53 1.41 3.22
CA VAL A 153 27.31 1.95 2.62
C VAL A 153 27.43 1.96 1.11
N HIS A 154 26.52 1.26 0.44
CA HIS A 154 26.41 1.21 -1.02
C HIS A 154 25.23 2.08 -1.48
N GLN A 155 25.39 2.77 -2.62
CA GLN A 155 24.35 3.62 -3.22
C GLN A 155 23.86 3.03 -4.54
N VAL A 156 22.58 2.66 -4.57
CA VAL A 156 21.87 2.28 -5.80
C VAL A 156 21.21 3.51 -6.39
N THR A 157 21.18 3.59 -7.72
CA THR A 157 20.34 4.52 -8.47
C THR A 157 19.64 3.76 -9.58
N VAL A 158 18.31 3.84 -9.61
CA VAL A 158 17.50 3.34 -10.72
C VAL A 158 17.20 4.51 -11.66
N ASN A 159 17.58 4.36 -12.93
CA ASN A 159 17.17 5.25 -14.01
C ASN A 159 15.96 4.62 -14.70
N PHE A 160 14.83 5.33 -14.77
CA PHE A 160 13.58 4.80 -15.32
C PHE A 160 12.88 5.78 -16.26
N TRP A 161 12.30 5.27 -17.33
CA TRP A 161 11.56 6.04 -18.35
C TRP A 161 10.31 5.27 -18.78
N LYS A 162 9.31 5.99 -19.33
CA LYS A 162 8.24 5.31 -20.06
C LYS A 162 8.80 4.71 -21.34
N ILE A 163 8.41 3.48 -21.67
CA ILE A 163 8.81 2.79 -22.90
C ILE A 163 8.46 3.62 -24.16
N GLU A 164 7.38 4.41 -24.10
CA GLU A 164 6.95 5.33 -25.18
C GLU A 164 7.87 6.57 -25.36
N ASP A 165 8.41 7.12 -24.26
CA ASP A 165 9.25 8.33 -24.27
C ASP A 165 10.75 8.00 -24.49
N GLY A 166 11.16 6.80 -24.06
CA GLY A 166 12.53 6.27 -24.17
C GLY A 166 13.54 6.91 -23.19
N ARG A 167 14.76 6.37 -23.18
CA ARG A 167 15.86 6.72 -22.24
C ARG A 167 16.19 8.22 -22.14
N ASN A 168 15.90 9.01 -23.19
CA ASN A 168 16.11 10.46 -23.17
C ASN A 168 15.19 11.22 -22.19
N ALA A 169 14.08 10.59 -21.76
CA ALA A 169 13.15 11.13 -20.75
C ALA A 169 13.35 10.49 -19.36
N ALA A 170 14.49 9.81 -19.13
CA ALA A 170 14.75 9.10 -17.89
C ALA A 170 14.72 10.01 -16.65
N ARG A 171 14.19 9.45 -15.56
CA ARG A 171 14.21 9.98 -14.20
C ARG A 171 15.11 9.08 -13.37
N SER A 172 15.79 9.66 -12.39
CA SER A 172 16.64 8.91 -11.46
C SER A 172 16.02 8.90 -10.07
N PHE A 173 16.03 7.74 -9.40
CA PHE A 173 15.78 7.62 -7.96
C PHE A 173 16.96 6.89 -7.32
N SER A 174 17.49 7.46 -6.23
CA SER A 174 18.67 6.92 -5.54
C SER A 174 18.34 6.59 -4.09
N TRP A 175 18.86 5.45 -3.61
CA TRP A 175 18.81 5.04 -2.22
C TRP A 175 20.10 4.34 -1.82
N SER A 176 20.28 4.10 -0.51
CA SER A 176 21.47 3.45 0.02
C SER A 176 21.13 2.38 1.04
N PHE A 177 21.97 1.34 1.12
CA PHE A 177 21.90 0.26 2.11
C PHE A 177 23.28 -0.01 2.74
N GLU A 178 23.30 -0.67 3.90
CA GLU A 178 24.53 -0.94 4.68
C GLU A 178 24.83 -2.45 4.78
N VAL A 179 26.02 -2.84 4.30
CA VAL A 179 26.60 -4.20 4.33
C VAL A 179 27.62 -4.28 5.47
N LEU A 180 27.63 -5.40 6.21
CA LEU A 180 28.44 -5.63 7.41
C LEU A 180 29.37 -6.85 7.29
#